data_AF-A0A958Q5K9-F1
#
_entry.id   AF-A0A958Q5K9-F1
#
_cell.length_a   1.000
_cell.length_b   1.000
_cell.length_c   1.000
_cell.angle_alpha   90.00
_cell.angle_beta   90.00
_cell.angle_gamma   90.00
#
_symmetry.space_group_name_H-M   'P 1'
#
loop_
_entity.id
_entity.type
_entity.pdbx_description
1 polymer ?
#
loop_
_entity_poly.entity_id
_entity_poly.type
_entity_poly.pdbx_seq_one_letter_code
_entity_poly.pdbx_strand_id
1 'polypeptide(L)'
;MDFANKGFLCAFFAATCWGIVYALHHFALDKVSPLKLMFLGGIFDIVILVPILLYRGEGLFDRSLADVRTGGLIFAAMLVALVANFLILQSIKTLGASTAAILEISYPMFTALILFFFFGERLDSRFILGALLVMTGSYFIVSNGEKESSPTASISLEIEILGRTTVQAEEESYHPALSEGMTENVFL
;
A
#
# COMPACT_ATOMS: atom_id res chain seq x y z
N MET A 1 17.07 -27.57 7.44
CA MET A 1 16.93 -26.39 6.55
C MET A 1 17.86 -25.31 7.06
N ASP A 2 18.85 -24.94 6.26
CA ASP A 2 19.82 -23.88 6.58
C ASP A 2 19.13 -22.56 6.93
N PHE A 3 19.76 -21.78 7.80
CA PHE A 3 19.26 -20.48 8.27
C PHE A 3 18.93 -19.54 7.09
N ALA A 4 19.71 -19.63 6.01
CA ALA A 4 19.47 -18.89 4.77
C ALA A 4 18.10 -19.21 4.14
N ASN A 5 17.71 -20.48 4.08
CA ASN A 5 16.44 -20.90 3.48
C ASN A 5 15.23 -20.38 4.27
N LYS A 6 15.35 -20.29 5.60
CA LYS A 6 14.31 -19.70 6.46
C LYS A 6 14.19 -18.19 6.22
N GLY A 7 15.32 -17.49 6.10
CA GLY A 7 15.35 -16.05 5.78
C GLY A 7 14.66 -15.73 4.45
N PHE A 8 14.93 -16.51 3.40
CA PHE A 8 14.27 -16.34 2.10
C PHE A 8 12.76 -16.54 2.18
N LEU A 9 12.29 -17.55 2.91
CA LEU A 9 10.86 -17.77 3.14
C LEU A 9 10.23 -16.59 3.87
N CYS A 10 10.84 -16.11 4.95
CA CYS A 10 10.36 -14.94 5.69
C CYS A 10 10.27 -13.70 4.81
N ALA A 11 11.29 -13.43 3.98
CA ALA A 11 11.29 -12.30 3.05
C ALA A 11 10.19 -12.42 2.00
N PHE A 12 9.95 -13.62 1.47
CA PHE A 12 8.87 -13.88 0.52
C PHE A 12 7.49 -13.63 1.13
N PHE A 13 7.22 -14.18 2.32
CA PHE A 13 5.94 -13.93 3.01
C PHE A 13 5.79 -12.47 3.43
N ALA A 14 6.87 -11.80 3.83
CA ALA A 14 6.85 -10.37 4.11
C ALA A 14 6.46 -9.56 2.88
N ALA A 15 7.00 -9.88 1.69
CA ALA A 15 6.62 -9.22 0.44
C ALA A 15 5.13 -9.40 0.13
N THR A 16 4.58 -10.59 0.36
CA THR A 16 3.13 -10.83 0.22
C THR A 16 2.31 -9.99 1.19
N CYS A 17 2.71 -9.93 2.47
CA CYS A 17 2.05 -9.09 3.46
C CYS A 17 2.10 -7.61 3.07
N TRP A 18 3.25 -7.12 2.59
CA TRP A 18 3.38 -5.76 2.09
C TRP A 18 2.45 -5.49 0.92
N GLY A 19 2.33 -6.40 -0.05
CA GLY A 19 1.36 -6.27 -1.15
C GLY A 19 -0.08 -6.09 -0.65
N ILE A 20 -0.49 -6.87 0.35
CA ILE A 20 -1.81 -6.75 0.98
C ILE A 20 -1.94 -5.41 1.71
N VAL A 21 -0.93 -4.99 2.47
CA VAL A 21 -0.91 -3.71 3.19
C VAL A 21 -1.10 -2.54 2.23
N TYR A 22 -0.37 -2.52 1.10
CA TYR A 22 -0.51 -1.49 0.08
C TYR A 22 -1.92 -1.43 -0.50
N ALA A 23 -2.50 -2.59 -0.85
CA ALA A 23 -3.87 -2.66 -1.36
C ALA A 23 -4.87 -2.13 -0.33
N LEU A 24 -4.76 -2.53 0.94
CA LEU A 24 -5.64 -2.05 2.01
C LEU A 24 -5.45 -0.56 2.28
N HIS A 25 -4.22 -0.06 2.30
CA HIS A 25 -3.92 1.36 2.46
C HIS A 25 -4.51 2.19 1.33
N HIS A 26 -4.51 1.69 0.09
CA HIS A 26 -5.16 2.38 -1.04
C HIS A 26 -6.62 2.74 -0.72
N PHE A 27 -7.42 1.76 -0.31
CA PHE A 27 -8.83 1.97 0.03
C PHE A 27 -9.03 2.72 1.35
N ALA A 28 -8.13 2.56 2.32
CA ALA A 28 -8.22 3.25 3.60
C ALA A 28 -7.97 4.76 3.44
N LEU A 29 -7.01 5.15 2.60
CA LEU A 29 -6.56 6.53 2.43
C LEU A 29 -7.58 7.43 1.71
N ASP A 30 -8.58 6.84 1.05
CA ASP A 30 -9.76 7.54 0.54
C ASP A 30 -10.67 8.04 1.68
N LYS A 31 -10.66 7.35 2.82
CA LYS A 31 -11.57 7.60 3.95
C LYS A 31 -10.88 8.28 5.12
N VAL A 32 -9.56 8.09 5.27
CA VAL A 32 -8.78 8.63 6.39
C VAL A 32 -7.48 9.27 5.92
N SER A 33 -7.02 10.29 6.64
CA SER A 33 -5.72 10.92 6.33
C SER A 33 -4.55 9.97 6.65
N PRO A 34 -3.41 10.10 5.94
CA PRO A 34 -2.18 9.32 6.21
C PRO A 34 -1.77 9.34 7.68
N LEU A 35 -1.80 10.52 8.32
CA LEU A 35 -1.43 10.66 9.73
C LEU A 35 -2.38 9.89 10.66
N LYS A 36 -3.70 9.91 10.37
CA LYS A 36 -4.70 9.18 11.17
C LYS A 36 -4.53 7.68 11.03
N LEU A 37 -4.27 7.20 9.81
CA LEU A 37 -4.03 5.79 9.54
C LEU A 37 -2.77 5.30 10.28
N MET A 38 -1.69 6.09 10.24
CA MET A 38 -0.45 5.78 10.94
C MET A 38 -0.63 5.76 12.46
N PHE A 39 -1.39 6.71 13.01
CA PHE A 39 -1.69 6.75 14.45
C PHE A 39 -2.51 5.52 14.90
N LEU A 40 -3.55 5.14 14.14
CA LEU A 40 -4.36 3.96 14.44
C LEU A 40 -3.55 2.66 14.31
N GLY A 41 -2.69 2.56 13.29
CA GLY A 41 -1.76 1.44 13.13
C GLY A 41 -0.82 1.32 14.33
N GLY A 42 -0.25 2.42 14.80
CA GLY A 42 0.61 2.42 15.99
C GLY A 42 -0.12 1.97 17.26
N ILE A 43 -1.39 2.35 17.45
CA ILE A 43 -2.20 1.82 18.56
C ILE A 43 -2.39 0.31 18.43
N PHE A 44 -2.71 -0.16 17.23
CA PHE A 44 -2.89 -1.59 16.97
C PHE A 44 -1.60 -2.39 17.24
N ASP A 45 -0.45 -1.89 16.78
CA ASP A 45 0.86 -2.49 17.03
C ASP A 45 1.15 -2.56 18.54
N ILE A 46 0.86 -1.50 19.30
CA ILE A 46 1.04 -1.50 20.76
C ILE A 46 0.14 -2.55 21.42
N VAL A 47 -1.15 -2.57 21.08
CA VAL A 47 -2.14 -3.47 21.68
C VAL A 47 -1.79 -4.94 21.44
N ILE A 48 -1.19 -5.27 20.30
CA ILE A 48 -0.82 -6.65 19.96
C ILE A 48 0.57 -7.00 20.46
N LEU A 49 1.57 -6.15 20.23
CA LEU A 49 2.97 -6.49 20.50
C LEU A 49 3.31 -6.42 21.99
N VAL A 50 2.74 -5.49 22.75
CA VAL A 50 3.07 -5.36 24.19
C VAL A 50 2.70 -6.63 24.97
N PRO A 51 1.49 -7.20 24.85
CA PRO A 51 1.16 -8.46 25.53
C PRO A 51 2.07 -9.63 25.12
N ILE A 52 2.44 -9.71 23.84
CA ILE A 52 3.35 -10.76 23.34
C ILE A 52 4.73 -10.60 23.99
N LEU A 53 5.25 -9.37 24.08
CA LEU A 53 6.54 -9.07 24.68
C LEU A 53 6.56 -9.47 26.17
N LEU A 54 5.50 -9.07 26.90
CA LEU A 54 5.33 -9.40 28.31
C LEU A 54 5.19 -10.91 28.54
N TYR A 55 4.44 -11.62 27.69
CA TYR A 55 4.30 -13.08 27.77
C TYR A 55 5.63 -13.81 27.55
N ARG A 56 6.50 -13.27 26.69
CA ARG A 56 7.85 -13.81 26.45
C ARG A 56 8.88 -13.42 27.52
N GLY A 57 8.49 -12.58 28.49
CA GLY A 57 9.39 -12.05 29.52
C GLY A 57 10.41 -11.04 28.98
N GLU A 58 10.21 -10.53 27.76
CA GLU A 58 11.04 -9.50 27.17
C GLU A 58 10.61 -8.14 27.75
N GLY A 59 11.51 -7.48 28.49
CA GLY A 59 11.23 -6.17 29.07
C GLY A 59 11.14 -5.09 27.99
N LEU A 60 10.21 -4.14 28.14
CA LEU A 60 10.08 -2.98 27.23
C LEU A 60 11.35 -2.11 27.20
N PHE A 61 12.09 -2.10 28.31
CA PHE A 61 13.33 -1.35 28.48
C PHE A 61 14.43 -2.27 28.97
N ASP A 62 15.10 -2.95 28.03
CA ASP A 62 16.26 -3.78 28.34
C ASP A 62 17.55 -2.95 28.45
N ARG A 63 18.60 -3.50 29.07
CA ARG A 63 19.93 -2.88 29.22
C ARG A 63 20.56 -2.48 27.88
N SER A 64 20.18 -3.15 26.78
CA SER A 64 20.59 -2.77 25.43
C SER A 64 20.16 -1.33 25.06
N LEU A 65 19.01 -0.87 25.56
CA LEU A 65 18.55 0.52 25.37
C LEU A 65 19.25 1.52 26.29
N ALA A 66 19.87 1.04 27.39
CA ALA A 66 20.63 1.88 28.30
C ALA A 66 22.03 2.24 27.76
N ASP A 67 22.55 1.47 26.80
CA ASP A 67 23.74 1.85 26.05
C ASP A 67 23.40 3.02 25.12
N VAL A 68 24.02 4.19 25.33
CA VAL A 68 23.73 5.43 24.60
C VAL A 68 23.92 5.25 23.09
N ARG A 69 24.91 4.44 22.67
CA ARG A 69 25.18 4.19 21.26
C ARG A 69 24.07 3.35 20.62
N THR A 70 23.68 2.24 21.27
CA THR A 70 22.64 1.34 20.77
C THR A 70 21.25 1.98 20.86
N GLY A 71 20.93 2.61 21.99
CA GLY A 71 19.69 3.37 22.17
C GLY A 71 19.56 4.53 21.19
N GLY A 72 20.65 5.27 20.94
CA GLY A 72 20.70 6.34 19.94
C GLY A 72 20.45 5.83 18.52
N LEU A 73 21.05 4.69 18.16
CA LEU A 73 20.84 4.06 16.84
C LEU A 73 19.39 3.59 16.66
N ILE A 74 18.81 2.95 17.68
CA ILE A 74 17.40 2.51 17.64
C ILE A 74 16.47 3.70 17.53
N PHE A 75 16.69 4.75 18.33
CA PHE A 75 15.89 5.97 18.27
C PHE A 75 15.95 6.65 16.89
N ALA A 76 17.16 6.76 16.31
CA ALA A 76 17.33 7.28 14.95
C ALA A 76 16.59 6.41 13.91
N ALA A 77 16.70 5.08 14.01
CA ALA A 77 15.98 4.17 13.12
C ALA A 77 14.46 4.33 13.24
N MET A 78 13.93 4.47 14.46
CA MET A 78 12.50 4.72 14.68
C MET A 78 12.03 6.05 14.10
N LEU A 79 12.81 7.12 14.25
CA LEU A 79 12.48 8.43 13.66
C LEU A 79 12.47 8.38 12.13
N VAL A 80 13.48 7.75 11.52
CA VAL A 80 13.55 7.61 10.07
C VAL A 80 12.40 6.73 9.56
N ALA A 81 12.08 5.63 10.25
CA ALA A 81 10.95 4.77 9.92
C ALA A 81 9.62 5.51 10.02
N LEU A 82 9.43 6.36 11.03
CA LEU A 82 8.23 7.19 11.18
C LEU A 82 8.04 8.12 9.98
N VAL A 83 9.11 8.80 9.56
CA VAL A 83 9.08 9.68 8.38
C VAL A 83 8.84 8.88 7.10
N ALA A 84 9.56 7.77 6.91
CA ALA A 84 9.40 6.90 5.75
C ALA A 84 7.98 6.37 5.62
N ASN A 85 7.38 5.90 6.72
CA ASN A 85 6.01 5.38 6.72
C ASN A 85 4.98 6.48 6.42
N PHE A 86 5.21 7.70 6.90
CA PHE A 86 4.36 8.83 6.51
C PHE A 86 4.48 9.14 5.01
N LEU A 87 5.71 9.19 4.47
CA LEU A 87 5.97 9.48 3.07
C LEU A 87 5.37 8.42 2.15
N ILE A 88 5.45 7.14 2.52
CA ILE A 88 4.88 6.09 1.69
C ILE A 88 3.35 6.11 1.70
N LEU A 89 2.72 6.39 2.84
CA LEU A 89 1.27 6.61 2.91
C LEU A 89 0.84 7.83 2.08
N GLN A 90 1.63 8.91 2.08
CA GLN A 90 1.38 10.04 1.18
C GLN A 90 1.51 9.63 -0.29
N SER A 91 2.56 8.90 -0.64
CA SER A 91 2.78 8.39 -1.99
C SER A 91 1.62 7.51 -2.47
N ILE A 92 1.13 6.58 -1.63
CA ILE A 92 -0.04 5.75 -1.94
C ILE A 92 -1.27 6.61 -2.17
N LYS A 93 -1.47 7.64 -1.33
CA LYS A 93 -2.61 8.56 -1.44
C LYS A 93 -2.56 9.39 -2.73
N THR A 94 -1.38 9.80 -3.18
CA THR A 94 -1.24 10.70 -4.34
C THR A 94 -1.06 9.96 -5.66
N LEU A 95 -0.36 8.82 -5.66
CA LEU A 95 0.02 8.08 -6.88
C LEU A 95 -0.70 6.74 -7.03
N GLY A 96 -1.45 6.31 -6.01
CA GLY A 96 -2.01 4.96 -5.94
C GLY A 96 -1.02 3.92 -5.40
N ALA A 97 -1.54 2.79 -4.94
CA ALA A 97 -0.73 1.76 -4.29
C ALA A 97 0.28 1.09 -5.23
N SER A 98 -0.11 0.77 -6.46
CA SER A 98 0.76 0.11 -7.43
C SER A 98 2.00 0.95 -7.75
N THR A 99 1.79 2.21 -8.15
CA THR A 99 2.88 3.14 -8.48
C THR A 99 3.79 3.39 -7.27
N ALA A 100 3.21 3.61 -6.09
CA ALA A 100 3.97 3.80 -4.86
C ALA A 100 4.84 2.58 -4.51
N ALA A 101 4.29 1.37 -4.60
CA ALA A 101 5.02 0.14 -4.31
C ALA A 101 6.19 -0.10 -5.29
N ILE A 102 5.99 0.18 -6.58
CA ILE A 102 7.04 0.04 -7.60
C ILE A 102 8.20 1.00 -7.34
N LEU A 103 7.89 2.25 -7.00
CA LEU A 103 8.91 3.24 -6.63
C LEU A 103 9.62 2.85 -5.34
N GLU A 104 8.89 2.33 -4.35
CA GLU A 104 9.48 1.87 -3.08
C GLU A 104 10.50 0.75 -3.32
N ILE A 105 10.25 -0.19 -4.22
CA ILE A 105 11.18 -1.30 -4.55
C ILE A 105 12.59 -0.83 -4.97
N SER A 106 12.81 0.45 -5.26
CA SER A 106 14.15 1.02 -5.43
C SER A 106 14.98 1.10 -4.14
N TYR A 107 14.36 0.99 -2.95
CA TYR A 107 15.04 1.12 -1.66
C TYR A 107 16.26 0.19 -1.44
N PRO A 108 16.32 -1.06 -1.94
CA PRO A 108 17.49 -1.93 -1.74
C PRO A 108 18.79 -1.30 -2.27
N MET A 109 18.70 -0.50 -3.34
CA MET A 109 19.84 0.26 -3.85
C MET A 109 20.34 1.27 -2.83
N PHE A 110 19.41 2.05 -2.25
CA PHE A 110 19.74 3.03 -1.21
C PHE A 110 20.26 2.34 0.05
N THR A 111 19.68 1.20 0.44
CA THR A 111 20.16 0.38 1.57
C THR A 111 21.63 0.00 1.38
N ALA A 112 22.00 -0.56 0.22
CA ALA A 112 23.38 -0.94 -0.03
C ALA A 112 24.32 0.26 -0.11
N LEU A 113 23.86 1.39 -0.65
CA LEU A 113 24.65 2.63 -0.70
C LEU A 113 24.94 3.16 0.71
N ILE A 114 23.94 3.15 1.60
CA ILE A 114 24.09 3.55 3.01
C ILE A 114 25.02 2.56 3.73
N LEU A 115 24.85 1.25 3.54
CA LEU A 115 25.74 0.24 4.12
C LEU A 115 27.19 0.39 3.65
N PHE A 116 27.40 0.70 2.37
CA PHE A 116 28.72 1.00 1.82
C PHE A 116 29.35 2.24 2.49
N PHE A 117 28.65 3.36 2.53
CA PHE A 117 29.20 4.62 3.04
C PHE A 117 29.36 4.67 4.56
N PHE A 118 28.39 4.14 5.31
CA PHE A 118 28.33 4.29 6.78
C PHE A 118 28.80 3.05 7.54
N PHE A 119 28.70 1.86 6.94
CA PHE A 119 29.02 0.59 7.60
C PHE A 119 30.23 -0.10 6.97
N GLY A 120 30.81 0.45 5.88
CA GLY A 120 32.01 -0.05 5.23
C GLY A 120 31.79 -1.37 4.51
N GLU A 121 30.55 -1.73 4.18
CA GLU A 121 30.25 -2.92 3.41
C GLU A 121 30.79 -2.78 1.98
N ARG A 122 31.27 -3.87 1.38
CA ARG A 122 31.72 -3.87 -0.01
C ARG A 122 30.56 -4.13 -0.94
N LEU A 123 30.38 -3.27 -1.94
CA LEU A 123 29.40 -3.50 -3.01
C LEU A 123 29.92 -4.58 -3.97
N ASP A 124 29.15 -5.64 -4.13
CA ASP A 124 29.39 -6.66 -5.14
C ASP A 124 28.96 -6.14 -6.52
N SER A 125 29.76 -6.41 -7.55
CA SER A 125 29.44 -6.06 -8.94
C SER A 125 28.12 -6.67 -9.40
N ARG A 126 27.77 -7.87 -8.88
CA ARG A 126 26.47 -8.51 -9.18
C ARG A 126 25.31 -7.75 -8.55
N PHE A 127 25.49 -7.22 -7.35
CA PHE A 127 24.49 -6.38 -6.68
C PHE A 127 24.24 -5.10 -7.49
N ILE A 128 25.30 -4.43 -7.96
CA ILE A 128 25.17 -3.21 -8.78
C ILE A 128 24.35 -3.49 -10.04
N LEU A 129 24.63 -4.61 -10.73
CA LEU A 129 23.86 -5.01 -11.91
C LEU A 129 22.39 -5.26 -11.57
N GLY A 130 22.11 -5.93 -10.44
CA GLY A 130 20.75 -6.15 -9.96
C GLY A 130 20.02 -4.84 -9.62
N ALA A 131 20.68 -3.90 -8.95
CA ALA A 131 20.13 -2.59 -8.62
C ALA A 131 19.76 -1.79 -9.88
N LEU A 132 20.63 -1.78 -10.89
CA LEU A 132 20.34 -1.14 -12.18
C LEU A 132 19.14 -1.79 -12.89
N LEU A 133 19.03 -3.12 -12.83
CA LEU A 133 17.90 -3.85 -13.40
C LEU A 133 16.57 -3.46 -12.70
N VAL A 134 16.58 -3.37 -11.37
CA VAL A 134 15.41 -2.95 -10.57
C VAL A 134 15.01 -1.51 -10.87
N MET A 135 15.97 -0.58 -10.95
CA MET A 135 15.69 0.81 -11.31
C MET A 135 15.10 0.93 -12.72
N THR A 136 15.68 0.20 -13.68
CA THR A 136 15.20 0.22 -15.06
C THR A 136 13.80 -0.39 -15.17
N GLY A 137 13.56 -1.53 -14.51
CA GLY A 137 12.26 -2.18 -14.48
C GLY A 137 11.19 -1.31 -13.82
N SER A 138 11.48 -0.73 -12.66
CA SER A 138 10.55 0.17 -11.97
C SER A 138 10.20 1.39 -12.82
N TYR A 139 11.19 2.01 -13.47
CA TYR A 139 10.97 3.11 -14.41
C TYR A 139 9.98 2.72 -15.53
N PHE A 140 10.18 1.58 -16.18
CA PHE A 140 9.30 1.14 -17.27
C PHE A 140 7.87 0.83 -16.81
N ILE A 141 7.69 0.28 -15.61
CA ILE A 141 6.35 -0.02 -15.11
C ILE A 141 5.63 1.30 -14.77
N VAL A 142 6.31 2.24 -14.11
CA VAL A 142 5.73 3.54 -13.76
C VAL A 142 5.40 4.35 -15.01
N SER A 143 6.29 4.38 -16.01
CA SER A 143 6.06 5.15 -17.25
C SER A 143 4.86 4.66 -18.08
N ASN A 144 4.45 3.40 -17.90
CA ASN A 144 3.29 2.83 -18.58
C ASN A 144 2.00 2.91 -17.73
N GLY A 145 2.11 3.04 -16.41
CA GLY A 145 0.99 2.95 -15.46
C GLY A 145 0.13 4.21 -15.29
N GLU A 146 0.56 5.37 -15.81
CA GLU A 146 -0.19 6.63 -15.74
C GLU A 146 -1.53 6.61 -16.52
N LYS A 147 -1.78 5.58 -17.33
CA LYS A 147 -2.98 5.51 -18.19
C LYS A 147 -4.19 4.79 -17.59
N GLU A 148 -4.08 4.06 -16.47
CA GLU A 148 -5.15 3.13 -16.05
C GLU A 148 -5.55 3.14 -14.57
N SER A 149 -4.81 3.78 -13.66
CA SER A 149 -4.88 3.43 -12.23
C SER A 149 -5.46 4.51 -11.31
N SER A 150 -6.66 5.02 -11.62
CA SER A 150 -7.53 5.54 -10.56
C SER A 150 -8.69 4.56 -10.35
N PRO A 151 -8.64 3.70 -9.32
CA PRO A 151 -9.79 2.88 -8.91
C PRO A 151 -11.01 3.72 -8.56
N THR A 152 -10.80 4.98 -8.16
CA THR A 152 -11.87 5.97 -8.02
C THR A 152 -12.55 6.22 -9.37
N ALA A 153 -11.82 6.34 -10.47
CA ALA A 153 -12.40 6.54 -11.80
C ALA A 153 -13.18 5.30 -12.30
N SER A 154 -12.70 4.08 -12.06
CA SER A 154 -13.42 2.86 -12.46
C SER A 154 -14.70 2.64 -11.64
N ILE A 155 -14.67 2.90 -10.33
CA ILE A 155 -15.86 2.83 -9.46
C ILE A 155 -16.84 3.96 -9.80
N SER A 156 -16.34 5.16 -10.11
CA SER A 156 -17.18 6.28 -10.58
C SER A 156 -17.88 5.94 -11.89
N LEU A 157 -17.16 5.31 -12.82
CA LEU A 157 -17.70 4.83 -14.09
C LEU A 157 -18.73 3.72 -13.89
N GLU A 158 -18.48 2.74 -13.04
CA GLU A 158 -19.46 1.69 -12.73
C GLU A 158 -20.74 2.28 -12.10
N ILE A 159 -20.61 3.22 -11.16
CA ILE A 159 -21.76 3.88 -10.54
C ILE A 159 -22.52 4.75 -11.56
N GLU A 160 -21.83 5.46 -12.45
CA GLU A 160 -22.47 6.25 -13.48
C GLU A 160 -23.14 5.39 -14.56
N ILE A 161 -22.52 4.27 -14.96
CA ILE A 161 -23.11 3.29 -15.89
C ILE A 161 -24.34 2.64 -15.27
N LEU A 162 -24.27 2.22 -14.00
CA LEU A 162 -25.41 1.67 -13.27
C LEU A 162 -26.54 2.69 -13.15
N GLY A 163 -26.22 3.94 -12.81
CA GLY A 163 -27.19 5.03 -12.74
C GLY A 163 -27.87 5.33 -14.09
N ARG A 164 -27.13 5.30 -15.19
CA ARG A 164 -27.71 5.46 -16.55
C ARG A 164 -28.59 4.28 -16.95
N THR A 165 -28.21 3.06 -16.55
CA THR A 165 -28.96 1.84 -16.88
C THR A 165 -30.28 1.78 -16.11
N THR A 166 -30.31 2.21 -14.84
CA THR A 166 -31.56 2.28 -14.05
C THR A 166 -32.53 3.32 -14.57
N VAL A 167 -32.04 4.50 -14.97
CA VAL A 167 -32.88 5.58 -15.52
C VAL A 167 -33.48 5.16 -16.86
N GLN A 168 -32.70 4.49 -17.71
CA GLN A 168 -33.17 4.03 -19.02
C GLN A 168 -34.19 2.88 -18.91
N ALA A 169 -34.04 2.00 -17.91
CA ALA A 169 -35.03 0.97 -17.59
C ALA A 169 -36.36 1.54 -17.05
N GLU A 170 -36.32 2.65 -16.31
CA GLU A 170 -37.54 3.35 -15.85
C GLU A 170 -38.29 4.05 -16.99
N GLU A 171 -37.59 4.68 -17.94
CA GLU A 171 -38.23 5.31 -19.11
C GLU A 171 -38.89 4.28 -20.05
N GLU A 172 -38.24 3.13 -20.28
CA GLU A 172 -38.78 2.08 -21.15
C GLU A 172 -39.98 1.36 -20.53
N SER A 173 -40.03 1.24 -19.20
CA SER A 173 -41.18 0.65 -18.48
C SER A 173 -42.43 1.52 -18.47
N TYR A 174 -42.32 2.83 -18.75
CA TYR A 174 -43.48 3.76 -18.75
C TYR A 174 -44.21 3.81 -20.11
N HIS A 175 -43.52 3.43 -21.19
CA HIS A 175 -44.03 3.55 -22.55
C HIS A 175 -45.04 2.49 -23.03
N PRO A 176 -45.06 1.22 -22.54
CA PRO A 176 -46.03 0.23 -23.02
C PRO A 176 -47.44 0.37 -22.41
N ALA A 177 -47.62 1.16 -21.35
CA ALA A 177 -48.91 1.27 -20.65
C ALA A 177 -49.90 2.26 -21.30
N LEU A 178 -49.46 3.10 -22.25
CA LEU A 178 -50.30 4.14 -22.87
C LEU A 178 -50.84 3.78 -24.26
N SER A 179 -50.42 2.65 -24.86
CA SER A 179 -50.89 2.24 -26.20
C SER A 179 -52.04 1.22 -26.19
N GLU A 180 -52.36 0.58 -25.08
CA GLU A 180 -53.45 -0.43 -25.01
C GLU A 180 -54.80 0.11 -24.49
N GLY A 181 -54.86 1.36 -24.03
CA GLY A 181 -56.07 1.93 -23.40
C GLY A 181 -56.96 2.84 -24.27
N MET A 182 -56.62 3.08 -25.54
CA MET A 182 -57.26 4.15 -26.36
C MET A 182 -57.97 3.69 -27.64
N THR A 183 -58.32 2.41 -27.79
CA THR A 183 -59.06 1.92 -28.97
C THR A 183 -60.47 1.36 -28.69
N GLU A 184 -61.04 1.56 -27.50
CA GLU A 184 -62.31 0.90 -27.16
C GLU A 184 -63.47 1.81 -26.70
N ASN A 185 -63.49 3.11 -27.04
CA ASN A 185 -64.64 3.98 -26.70
C ASN A 185 -64.93 5.09 -27.73
N VAL A 186 -65.02 4.77 -29.02
CA VAL A 186 -65.62 5.67 -30.03
C VAL A 186 -66.42 4.86 -31.05
N PHE A 187 -67.53 4.24 -30.64
CA PHE A 187 -68.61 3.79 -31.54
C PHE A 187 -69.85 3.44 -30.72
N LEU A 188 -70.54 4.45 -30.19
CA LEU A 188 -72.00 4.46 -29.95
C LEU A 188 -72.50 5.91 -30.05
#